data_AF-A0A149VQ80-F1
#
_entry.id   AF-A0A149VQ80-F1
#
_cell.length_a   1.000
_cell.length_b   1.000
_cell.length_c   1.000
_cell.angle_alpha   90.00
_cell.angle_beta   90.00
_cell.angle_gamma   90.00
#
_symmetry.space_group_name_H-M   'P 1'
#
loop_
_entity.id
_entity.type
_entity.pdbx_description
1 polymer ?
#
loop_
_entity_poly.entity_id
_entity_poly.type
_entity_poly.pdbx_seq_one_letter_code
_entity_poly.pdbx_strand_id
1 'polypeptide(L)'
;MIEALAAWRPSTWVDYLLLYMLSGASMIAFLLVKILLDTPSGFAKSLVRIIGKEETWLDKIKEAVAFSFGMTCVLVGWPGFLVWLVKDKLDEAARQKRYDEPEFNCLHEHLIDKANQVEAEASSYVIDPLGTVPAIPFGHLNKAWANFLADILDERDEMWSFFIPKGSKHGKYRITATSDIKGYARVRNGKVLGEFITESD
;
A
#
# COMPACT_ATOMS: atom_id res chain seq x y z
N MET A 1 18.52 37.40 -17.81
CA MET A 1 18.62 36.04 -18.37
C MET A 1 17.29 35.29 -18.32
N ILE A 2 16.59 35.28 -17.18
CA ILE A 2 15.28 34.61 -17.04
C ILE A 2 14.18 35.26 -17.90
N GLU A 3 14.17 36.59 -18.03
CA GLU A 3 13.18 37.29 -18.87
C GLU A 3 13.38 37.07 -20.38
N ALA A 4 14.63 36.86 -20.83
CA ALA A 4 14.93 36.54 -22.23
C ALA A 4 14.49 35.11 -22.61
N LEU A 5 14.53 34.17 -21.65
CA LEU A 5 13.98 32.82 -21.79
C LEU A 5 12.44 32.82 -21.78
N ALA A 6 11.81 33.74 -21.03
CA ALA A 6 10.35 33.86 -20.96
C ALA A 6 9.71 34.51 -22.20
N ALA A 7 10.44 35.37 -22.90
CA ALA A 7 10.00 36.00 -24.15
C ALA A 7 10.24 35.14 -25.40
N TRP A 8 10.97 34.03 -25.28
CA TRP A 8 11.29 33.16 -26.40
C TRP A 8 10.08 32.30 -26.79
N ARG A 9 9.40 32.68 -27.88
CA ARG A 9 8.39 31.84 -28.52
C ARG A 9 9.05 30.98 -29.59
N PRO A 10 8.94 29.64 -29.52
CA PRO A 10 9.40 28.77 -30.60
C PRO A 10 8.62 29.09 -31.88
N SER A 11 9.34 29.57 -32.89
CA SER A 11 8.75 30.04 -34.16
C SER A 11 8.99 29.03 -35.28
N THR A 12 10.01 28.19 -35.13
CA THR A 12 10.39 27.16 -36.08
C THR A 12 10.20 25.76 -35.49
N TRP A 13 10.00 24.77 -36.35
CA TRP A 13 9.94 23.35 -35.93
C TRP A 13 11.22 22.92 -35.19
N VAL A 14 12.36 23.53 -35.51
CA VAL A 14 13.66 23.27 -34.88
C VAL A 14 13.64 23.69 -33.41
N ASP A 15 13.00 24.83 -33.07
CA ASP A 15 12.88 25.30 -31.68
C ASP A 15 12.05 24.31 -30.83
N TYR A 16 10.97 23.77 -31.40
CA TYR A 16 10.16 22.73 -30.74
C TYR A 16 10.95 21.42 -30.56
N LEU A 17 11.75 21.04 -31.56
CA LEU A 17 12.60 19.86 -31.48
C LEU A 17 13.68 20.03 -30.40
N LEU A 18 14.31 21.20 -30.31
CA LEU A 18 15.30 21.52 -29.28
C LEU A 18 14.69 21.51 -27.87
N LEU A 19 13.50 22.10 -27.69
CA LEU A 19 12.78 22.05 -26.42
C LEU A 19 12.47 20.60 -26.00
N TYR A 20 12.03 19.78 -26.94
CA TYR A 20 11.75 18.36 -26.70
C TYR A 20 13.02 17.57 -26.33
N MET A 21 14.13 17.81 -27.04
CA MET A 21 15.42 17.17 -26.75
C MET A 21 16.01 17.63 -25.41
N LEU A 22 15.81 18.88 -25.01
CA LEU A 22 16.26 19.41 -23.71
C LEU A 22 15.53 18.73 -22.54
N SER A 23 14.22 18.52 -22.66
CA SER A 23 13.45 17.74 -21.67
C SER A 23 13.89 16.28 -21.60
N GLY A 24 14.16 15.65 -22.76
CA GLY A 24 14.70 14.29 -22.81
C GLY A 24 16.09 14.18 -22.17
N ALA A 25 16.99 15.13 -22.44
CA ALA A 25 18.32 15.20 -21.83
C ALA A 25 18.25 15.38 -20.31
N SER A 26 17.31 16.20 -19.83
CA SER A 26 17.05 16.38 -18.40
C SER A 26 16.55 15.09 -17.73
N MET A 27 15.72 14.30 -18.43
CA MET A 27 15.25 12.99 -17.94
C MET A 27 16.38 11.96 -17.86
N ILE A 28 17.28 11.95 -18.85
CA ILE A 28 18.48 11.10 -18.81
C ILE A 28 19.37 11.50 -17.63
N ALA A 29 19.61 12.79 -17.43
CA ALA A 29 20.38 13.26 -16.28
C ALA A 29 19.73 12.85 -14.96
N PHE A 30 18.40 12.98 -14.83
CA PHE A 30 17.65 12.52 -13.66
C PHE A 30 17.79 11.02 -13.42
N LEU A 31 17.65 10.18 -14.46
CA LEU A 31 17.82 8.73 -14.36
C LEU A 31 19.26 8.37 -14.00
N LEU A 32 20.26 9.01 -14.60
CA LEU A 32 21.66 8.80 -14.26
C LEU A 32 21.97 9.17 -12.81
N VAL A 33 21.46 10.31 -12.35
CA VAL A 33 21.58 10.75 -10.94
C VAL A 33 20.89 9.75 -10.01
N LYS A 34 19.69 9.29 -10.35
CA LYS A 34 18.97 8.29 -9.56
C LYS A 34 19.72 6.96 -9.51
N ILE A 35 20.25 6.49 -10.64
CA ILE A 35 21.07 5.27 -10.72
C ILE A 35 22.37 5.41 -9.92
N LEU A 36 23.01 6.58 -9.97
CA LEU A 36 24.20 6.91 -9.17
C LEU A 36 23.90 6.92 -7.67
N LEU A 37 22.72 7.40 -7.27
CA LEU A 37 22.27 7.45 -5.88
C LEU A 37 21.81 6.08 -5.36
N ASP A 38 21.12 5.26 -6.17
CA ASP A 38 20.43 4.03 -5.74
C ASP A 38 21.34 2.78 -5.68
N THR A 39 22.56 2.74 -6.24
CA THR A 39 23.41 1.53 -6.11
C THR A 39 24.93 1.79 -6.20
N PRO A 40 25.71 1.57 -5.11
CA PRO A 40 27.12 1.96 -5.08
C PRO A 40 28.16 0.96 -5.63
N SER A 41 27.83 -0.23 -6.18
CA SER A 41 28.88 -1.24 -6.46
C SER A 41 28.85 -1.98 -7.80
N GLY A 42 27.70 -2.11 -8.48
CA GLY A 42 27.60 -2.92 -9.71
C GLY A 42 27.92 -2.16 -10.98
N PHE A 43 27.24 -1.04 -11.20
CA PHE A 43 27.37 -0.24 -12.43
C PHE A 43 28.66 0.56 -12.46
N ALA A 44 29.10 1.11 -11.31
CA ALA A 44 30.42 1.75 -11.19
C ALA A 44 31.56 0.76 -11.47
N LYS A 45 31.44 -0.50 -11.00
CA LYS A 45 32.38 -1.57 -11.39
C LYS A 45 32.29 -1.89 -12.88
N SER A 46 31.10 -1.86 -13.49
CA SER A 46 30.95 -2.03 -14.93
C SER A 46 31.61 -0.90 -15.71
N LEU A 47 31.36 0.36 -15.37
CA LEU A 47 31.98 1.55 -15.98
C LEU A 47 33.51 1.59 -15.79
N VAL A 48 34.01 1.29 -14.60
CA VAL A 48 35.47 1.21 -14.32
C VAL A 48 36.10 0.03 -15.06
N ARG A 49 35.39 -1.08 -15.22
CA ARG A 49 35.85 -2.24 -16.01
C ARG A 49 35.85 -1.95 -17.52
N ILE A 50 34.91 -1.14 -18.01
CA ILE A 50 34.85 -0.67 -19.41
C ILE A 50 36.03 0.27 -19.72
N ILE A 51 36.43 1.10 -18.75
CA ILE A 51 37.59 1.99 -18.85
C ILE A 51 38.92 1.20 -18.70
N GLY A 52 38.93 0.15 -17.88
CA GLY A 52 40.17 -0.55 -17.49
C GLY A 52 40.55 -1.79 -18.30
N LYS A 53 39.72 -2.30 -19.22
CA LYS A 53 40.03 -3.55 -19.94
C LYS A 53 40.19 -3.34 -21.45
N GLU A 54 41.36 -3.71 -21.96
CA GLU A 54 41.59 -4.00 -23.37
C GLU A 54 40.84 -5.28 -23.73
N GLU A 55 39.60 -5.14 -24.19
CA GLU A 55 38.90 -6.22 -24.89
C GLU A 55 38.45 -5.75 -26.27
N THR A 56 38.48 -6.73 -27.18
CA THR A 56 38.31 -6.68 -28.63
C THR A 56 37.25 -5.67 -29.07
N TRP A 57 37.66 -4.70 -29.88
CA TRP A 57 36.87 -3.52 -30.26
C TRP A 57 35.45 -3.79 -30.76
N LEU A 58 35.17 -4.99 -31.28
CA LEU A 58 33.85 -5.37 -31.76
C LEU A 58 32.80 -5.47 -30.65
N ASP A 59 33.17 -5.96 -29.47
CA ASP A 59 32.24 -6.05 -28.34
C ASP A 59 31.98 -4.66 -27.75
N LYS A 60 33.00 -3.79 -27.68
CA LYS A 60 32.83 -2.38 -27.27
C LYS A 60 31.93 -1.60 -28.22
N ILE A 61 32.06 -1.80 -29.55
CA ILE A 61 31.18 -1.13 -30.52
C ILE A 61 29.76 -1.66 -30.38
N LYS A 62 29.57 -2.97 -30.27
CA LYS A 62 28.22 -3.56 -30.12
C LYS A 62 27.52 -3.06 -28.85
N GLU A 63 28.26 -2.98 -27.74
CA GLU A 63 27.74 -2.51 -26.46
C GLU A 63 27.52 -0.98 -26.46
N ALA A 64 28.40 -0.20 -27.08
CA ALA A 64 28.21 1.24 -27.26
C ALA A 64 27.03 1.56 -28.18
N VAL A 65 26.83 0.78 -29.25
CA VAL A 65 25.67 0.91 -30.14
C VAL A 65 24.39 0.58 -29.38
N ALA A 66 24.37 -0.51 -28.62
CA ALA A 66 23.22 -0.86 -27.78
C ALA A 66 22.91 0.24 -26.75
N PHE A 67 23.93 0.81 -26.11
CA PHE A 67 23.78 1.91 -25.16
C PHE A 67 23.28 3.20 -25.84
N SER A 68 23.83 3.55 -27.01
CA SER A 68 23.40 4.72 -27.78
C SER A 68 21.96 4.59 -28.28
N PHE A 69 21.56 3.36 -28.66
CA PHE A 69 20.21 3.05 -29.06
C PHE A 69 19.25 3.16 -27.88
N GLY A 70 19.60 2.60 -26.73
CA GLY A 70 18.84 2.76 -25.48
C GLY A 70 18.68 4.23 -25.10
N MET A 71 19.75 5.02 -25.19
CA MET A 71 19.72 6.47 -24.91
C MET A 71 18.79 7.22 -25.87
N THR A 72 18.81 6.86 -27.16
CA THR A 72 17.93 7.44 -28.19
C THR A 72 16.47 7.06 -27.95
N CYS A 73 16.19 5.81 -27.58
CA CYS A 73 14.85 5.37 -27.21
C CYS A 73 14.31 6.12 -25.98
N VAL A 74 15.16 6.46 -25.01
CA VAL A 74 14.76 7.30 -23.87
C VAL A 74 14.53 8.76 -24.29
N LEU A 75 15.39 9.33 -25.14
CA LEU A 75 15.22 10.69 -25.67
C LEU A 75 13.92 10.89 -26.44
N VAL A 76 13.48 9.90 -27.21
CA VAL A 76 12.24 9.95 -28.02
C VAL A 76 11.04 9.37 -27.26
N GLY A 77 11.28 8.52 -26.26
CA GLY A 77 10.25 7.84 -25.49
C GLY A 77 9.89 8.48 -24.16
N TRP A 78 10.55 9.60 -23.78
CA TRP A 78 10.43 10.17 -22.43
C TRP A 78 8.99 10.49 -21.98
N PRO A 79 8.05 10.96 -22.83
CA PRO A 79 6.69 11.24 -22.37
C PRO A 79 5.96 9.94 -21.99
N GLY A 80 6.17 8.86 -22.76
CA GLY A 80 5.60 7.55 -22.45
C GLY A 80 6.19 6.96 -21.18
N PHE A 81 7.51 7.11 -20.98
CA PHE A 81 8.18 6.64 -19.77
C PHE A 81 7.74 7.40 -18.52
N LEU A 82 7.49 8.71 -18.60
CA LEU A 82 6.93 9.49 -17.49
C LEU A 82 5.52 9.04 -17.12
N VAL A 83 4.64 8.86 -18.11
CA VAL A 83 3.28 8.35 -17.86
C VAL A 83 3.34 6.98 -17.21
N TRP A 84 4.21 6.10 -17.71
CA TRP A 84 4.42 4.78 -17.13
C TRP A 84 4.94 4.84 -15.69
N LEU A 85 5.95 5.68 -15.40
CA LEU A 85 6.52 5.84 -14.06
C LEU A 85 5.51 6.40 -13.06
N VAL A 86 4.72 7.39 -13.47
CA VAL A 86 3.65 7.96 -12.63
C VAL A 86 2.56 6.91 -12.37
N LYS A 87 2.16 6.17 -13.39
CA LYS A 87 1.17 5.10 -13.25
C LYS A 87 1.67 4.00 -12.31
N ASP A 88 2.91 3.56 -12.47
CA ASP A 88 3.52 2.54 -11.62
C ASP A 88 3.57 2.99 -10.15
N LYS A 89 3.95 4.24 -9.88
CA LYS A 89 3.92 4.81 -8.53
C LYS A 89 2.51 4.90 -7.95
N LEU A 90 1.52 5.26 -8.77
CA LEU A 90 0.13 5.30 -8.35
C LEU A 90 -0.41 3.89 -8.05
N ASP A 91 -0.06 2.91 -8.88
CA ASP A 91 -0.44 1.50 -8.70
C ASP A 91 0.28 0.87 -7.49
N GLU A 92 1.54 1.21 -7.24
CA GLU A 92 2.27 0.88 -6.00
C GLU A 92 1.57 1.47 -4.77
N ALA A 93 1.25 2.76 -4.78
CA ALA A 93 0.54 3.41 -3.67
C ALA A 93 -0.86 2.82 -3.45
N ALA A 94 -1.58 2.49 -4.52
CA ALA A 94 -2.88 1.83 -4.45
C ALA A 94 -2.77 0.41 -3.89
N ARG A 95 -1.74 -0.35 -4.28
CA ARG A 95 -1.43 -1.68 -3.72
C ARG A 95 -1.09 -1.57 -2.23
N GLN A 96 -0.23 -0.63 -1.85
CA GLN A 96 0.14 -0.40 -0.45
C GLN A 96 -1.09 -0.07 0.40
N LYS A 97 -1.96 0.82 -0.10
CA LYS A 97 -3.22 1.15 0.58
C LYS A 97 -4.13 -0.07 0.76
N ARG A 98 -4.14 -1.01 -0.20
CA ARG A 98 -4.85 -2.28 -0.02
C ARG A 98 -4.21 -3.15 1.06
N TYR A 99 -2.89 -3.18 1.21
CA TYR A 99 -2.22 -3.95 2.26
C TYR A 99 -2.46 -3.34 3.65
N ASP A 100 -2.44 -2.02 3.76
CA ASP A 100 -2.61 -1.31 5.03
C ASP A 100 -4.06 -1.29 5.55
N GLU A 101 -5.04 -1.76 4.77
CA GLU A 101 -6.40 -1.93 5.28
C GLU A 101 -6.46 -3.08 6.29
N PRO A 102 -6.89 -2.82 7.54
CA PRO A 102 -6.95 -3.82 8.59
C PRO A 102 -7.80 -5.03 8.17
N GLU A 103 -7.27 -6.23 8.44
CA GLU A 103 -7.92 -7.49 8.13
C GLU A 103 -8.96 -7.80 9.19
N PHE A 104 -10.20 -7.37 8.97
CA PHE A 104 -11.35 -7.79 9.78
C PHE A 104 -11.93 -9.07 9.22
N ASN A 105 -12.17 -10.06 10.09
CA ASN A 105 -12.94 -11.25 9.79
C ASN A 105 -14.41 -10.92 9.52
N CYS A 106 -14.98 -9.96 10.25
CA CYS A 106 -16.37 -9.55 10.10
C CYS A 106 -16.59 -8.78 8.78
N LEU A 107 -17.38 -9.38 7.89
CA LEU A 107 -17.96 -8.69 6.73
C LEU A 107 -19.29 -8.06 7.13
N HIS A 108 -19.71 -7.01 6.41
CA HIS A 108 -20.99 -6.34 6.65
C HIS A 108 -22.20 -7.29 6.55
N GLU A 109 -22.08 -8.37 5.76
CA GLU A 109 -23.11 -9.41 5.59
C GLU A 109 -23.34 -10.27 6.84
N HIS A 110 -22.41 -10.28 7.80
CA HIS A 110 -22.48 -11.08 9.02
C HIS A 110 -22.93 -10.27 10.25
N LEU A 111 -23.22 -8.98 10.07
CA LEU A 111 -23.75 -8.12 11.13
C LEU A 111 -25.22 -8.48 11.38
N ILE A 112 -25.57 -8.74 12.63
CA ILE A 112 -26.93 -9.14 13.01
C ILE A 112 -27.68 -7.95 13.58
N ASP A 113 -27.30 -7.53 14.79
CA ASP A 113 -28.04 -6.55 15.58
C ASP A 113 -27.11 -5.47 16.13
N LYS A 114 -27.65 -4.26 16.33
CA LYS A 114 -26.98 -3.21 17.08
C LYS A 114 -26.89 -3.63 18.55
N ALA A 115 -25.68 -3.70 19.07
CA ALA A 115 -25.42 -4.11 20.43
C ALA A 115 -25.15 -2.90 21.33
N ASN A 116 -25.73 -2.88 22.52
CA ASN A 116 -25.40 -1.92 23.56
C ASN A 116 -24.26 -2.47 24.43
N GLN A 117 -23.30 -1.62 24.80
CA GLN A 117 -22.18 -2.00 25.67
C GLN A 117 -22.66 -2.63 26.98
N VAL A 118 -23.67 -2.03 27.61
CA VAL A 118 -24.17 -2.48 28.92
C VAL A 118 -24.80 -3.87 28.82
N GLU A 119 -25.53 -4.14 27.72
CA GLU A 119 -26.16 -5.44 27.48
C GLU A 119 -25.11 -6.52 27.11
N ALA A 120 -24.08 -6.15 26.35
CA ALA A 120 -22.97 -7.03 26.00
C ALA A 120 -22.18 -7.44 27.26
N GLU A 121 -21.91 -6.51 28.16
CA GLU A 121 -21.20 -6.81 29.42
C GLU A 121 -22.06 -7.65 30.37
N ALA A 122 -23.36 -7.36 30.47
CA ALA A 122 -24.28 -8.11 31.34
C ALA A 122 -24.46 -9.57 30.88
N SER A 123 -24.57 -9.81 29.57
CA SER A 123 -24.72 -11.16 29.00
C SER A 123 -23.44 -11.98 29.08
N SER A 124 -22.28 -11.33 29.15
CA SER A 124 -20.96 -11.98 29.15
C SER A 124 -20.39 -12.18 30.55
N TYR A 125 -21.18 -11.88 31.59
CA TYR A 125 -20.79 -12.05 32.97
C TYR A 125 -20.92 -13.50 33.40
N VAL A 126 -19.82 -14.13 33.81
CA VAL A 126 -19.82 -15.51 34.31
C VAL A 126 -19.66 -15.49 35.82
N ILE A 127 -20.68 -15.96 36.54
CA ILE A 127 -20.63 -16.10 38.00
C ILE A 127 -20.11 -17.49 38.32
N ASP A 128 -18.86 -17.57 38.79
CA ASP A 128 -18.31 -18.79 39.35
C ASP A 128 -18.88 -19.04 40.76
N PRO A 129 -19.65 -20.12 40.99
CA PRO A 129 -20.20 -20.45 42.30
C PRO A 129 -19.13 -20.66 43.37
N LEU A 130 -17.91 -21.03 42.96
CA LEU A 130 -16.77 -21.28 43.85
C LEU A 130 -15.92 -20.03 44.08
N GLY A 131 -16.23 -18.90 43.43
CA GLY A 131 -15.55 -17.62 43.61
C GLY A 131 -14.05 -17.64 43.30
N THR A 132 -13.60 -18.57 42.47
CA THR A 132 -12.17 -18.74 42.12
C THR A 132 -11.76 -17.79 41.00
N VAL A 133 -12.71 -17.32 40.19
CA VAL A 133 -12.50 -16.42 39.05
C VAL A 133 -13.08 -15.03 39.35
N PRO A 134 -12.37 -13.94 39.01
CA PRO A 134 -12.92 -12.59 39.14
C PRO A 134 -14.19 -12.43 38.31
N ALA A 135 -15.21 -11.85 38.92
CA ALA A 135 -16.49 -11.60 38.30
C ALA A 135 -16.37 -10.33 37.42
N ILE A 136 -15.77 -10.49 36.24
CA ILE A 136 -15.56 -9.45 35.23
C ILE A 136 -16.14 -9.90 33.89
N PRO A 137 -16.71 -8.98 33.08
CA PRO A 137 -17.29 -9.33 31.79
C PRO A 137 -16.19 -9.84 30.85
N PHE A 138 -16.49 -10.91 30.11
CA PHE A 138 -15.56 -11.60 29.20
C PHE A 138 -14.32 -12.21 29.86
N GLY A 139 -14.23 -12.26 31.20
CA GLY A 139 -13.15 -12.94 31.92
C GLY A 139 -11.75 -12.49 31.46
N HIS A 140 -10.97 -13.43 30.90
CA HIS A 140 -9.62 -13.16 30.40
C HIS A 140 -9.57 -12.23 29.18
N LEU A 141 -10.66 -12.12 28.42
CA LEU A 141 -10.78 -11.21 27.27
C LEU A 141 -11.20 -9.79 27.69
N ASN A 142 -11.45 -9.54 28.97
CA ASN A 142 -11.85 -8.22 29.48
C ASN A 142 -10.87 -7.11 29.07
N LYS A 143 -9.56 -7.39 29.04
CA LYS A 143 -8.55 -6.43 28.59
C LYS A 143 -8.71 -6.07 27.11
N ALA A 144 -8.98 -7.07 26.26
CA ALA A 144 -9.22 -6.85 24.84
C ALA A 144 -10.55 -6.11 24.60
N TRP A 145 -11.58 -6.41 25.41
CA TRP A 145 -12.84 -5.67 25.42
C TRP A 145 -12.65 -4.19 25.80
N ALA A 146 -11.91 -3.91 26.86
CA ALA A 146 -11.63 -2.54 27.29
C ALA A 146 -10.88 -1.74 26.21
N ASN A 147 -9.92 -2.38 25.52
CA ASN A 147 -9.23 -1.77 24.38
C ASN A 147 -10.18 -1.51 23.21
N PHE A 148 -11.04 -2.48 22.88
CA PHE A 148 -12.04 -2.34 21.81
C PHE A 148 -12.99 -1.16 22.08
N LEU A 149 -13.43 -0.99 23.33
CA LEU A 149 -14.25 0.16 23.75
C LEU A 149 -13.46 1.48 23.75
N ALA A 150 -12.20 1.47 24.17
CA ALA A 150 -11.36 2.66 24.16
C ALA A 150 -11.13 3.20 22.73
N ASP A 151 -11.17 2.32 21.73
CA ASP A 151 -11.10 2.72 20.33
C ASP A 151 -12.41 3.39 19.85
N ILE A 152 -13.56 3.16 20.50
CA ILE A 152 -14.83 3.86 20.22
C ILE A 152 -14.75 5.29 20.75
N LEU A 153 -14.16 6.18 19.95
CA LEU A 153 -13.88 7.58 20.32
C LEU A 153 -14.94 8.57 19.83
N ASP A 154 -15.80 8.18 18.88
CA ASP A 154 -16.76 9.07 18.20
C ASP A 154 -18.19 8.59 18.46
N GLU A 155 -19.13 9.50 18.72
CA GLU A 155 -20.55 9.20 18.93
C GLU A 155 -21.23 8.56 17.71
N ARG A 156 -20.60 8.66 16.53
CA ARG A 156 -21.07 8.03 15.28
C ARG A 156 -20.63 6.57 15.12
N ASP A 157 -19.79 6.07 16.03
CA ASP A 157 -19.41 4.66 16.04
C ASP A 157 -20.56 3.82 16.60
N GLU A 158 -21.02 2.88 15.78
CA GLU A 158 -22.04 1.92 16.19
C GLU A 158 -21.37 0.59 16.54
N MET A 159 -21.80 -0.02 17.65
CA MET A 159 -21.40 -1.37 17.99
C MET A 159 -22.46 -2.36 17.48
N TRP A 160 -22.01 -3.39 16.79
CA TRP A 160 -22.86 -4.43 16.22
C TRP A 160 -22.40 -5.81 16.68
N SER A 161 -23.33 -6.71 16.93
CA SER A 161 -23.02 -8.13 17.08
C SER A 161 -22.89 -8.77 15.70
N PHE A 162 -21.98 -9.73 15.57
CA PHE A 162 -21.82 -10.49 14.34
C PHE A 162 -21.73 -11.99 14.61
N PHE A 163 -22.19 -12.77 13.64
CA PHE A 163 -22.15 -14.22 13.65
C PHE A 163 -21.74 -14.74 12.29
N ILE A 164 -20.66 -15.52 12.25
CA ILE A 164 -20.14 -16.12 11.04
C ILE A 164 -20.36 -17.62 11.19
N PRO A 165 -21.33 -18.21 10.47
CA PRO A 165 -21.56 -19.65 10.55
C PRO A 165 -20.41 -20.41 9.90
N LYS A 166 -20.11 -21.59 10.44
CA LYS A 166 -19.16 -22.53 9.85
C LYS A 166 -19.45 -22.77 8.36
N GLY A 167 -18.41 -22.75 7.54
CA GLY A 167 -18.53 -22.93 6.10
C GLY A 167 -18.88 -21.65 5.31
N SER A 168 -19.20 -20.54 5.99
CA SER A 168 -19.36 -19.25 5.33
C SER A 168 -18.01 -18.60 5.03
N LYS A 169 -18.00 -17.65 4.09
CA LYS A 169 -16.79 -16.92 3.74
C LYS A 169 -16.66 -15.69 4.63
N HIS A 170 -15.47 -15.47 5.19
CA HIS A 170 -15.17 -14.33 6.03
C HIS A 170 -13.82 -13.71 5.69
N GLY A 171 -13.59 -12.51 6.22
CA GLY A 171 -12.35 -11.79 6.01
C GLY A 171 -12.17 -11.24 4.59
N LYS A 172 -11.11 -10.44 4.44
CA LYS A 172 -10.70 -9.82 3.17
C LYS A 172 -10.44 -10.84 2.05
N TYR A 173 -9.91 -12.01 2.41
CA TYR A 173 -9.59 -13.09 1.47
C TYR A 173 -10.74 -14.09 1.26
N ARG A 174 -11.91 -13.85 1.87
CA ARG A 174 -13.09 -14.72 1.78
C ARG A 174 -12.76 -16.18 2.11
N ILE A 175 -12.00 -16.36 3.19
CA ILE A 175 -11.60 -17.67 3.72
C ILE A 175 -12.84 -18.34 4.29
N THR A 176 -12.93 -19.66 4.13
CA THR A 176 -14.04 -20.44 4.69
C THR A 176 -13.86 -20.59 6.20
N ALA A 177 -14.87 -20.18 6.97
CA ALA A 177 -14.89 -20.33 8.42
C ALA A 177 -14.81 -21.82 8.80
N THR A 178 -13.82 -22.17 9.63
CA THR A 178 -13.63 -23.55 10.10
C THR A 178 -14.57 -23.87 11.26
N SER A 179 -14.97 -22.84 12.00
CA SER A 179 -15.82 -22.86 13.18
C SER A 179 -16.85 -21.73 13.15
N ASP A 180 -17.81 -21.78 14.08
CA ASP A 180 -18.75 -20.69 14.30
C ASP A 180 -18.02 -19.56 15.03
N ILE A 181 -17.94 -18.38 14.42
CA ILE A 181 -17.25 -17.22 14.99
C ILE A 181 -18.28 -16.20 15.44
N LYS A 182 -18.17 -15.77 16.69
CA LYS A 182 -19.04 -14.73 17.28
C LYS A 182 -18.21 -13.60 17.84
N GLY A 183 -18.79 -12.40 17.79
CA GLY A 183 -18.15 -11.25 18.39
C GLY A 183 -18.92 -9.96 18.19
N TYR A 184 -18.22 -8.86 18.46
CA TYR A 184 -18.71 -7.51 18.30
C TYR A 184 -17.82 -6.76 17.29
N ALA A 185 -18.45 -5.99 16.42
CA ALA A 185 -17.79 -5.18 15.42
C ALA A 185 -18.14 -3.71 15.64
N ARG A 186 -17.14 -2.85 15.47
CA ARG A 186 -17.32 -1.40 15.43
C ARG A 186 -17.57 -1.00 13.99
N VAL A 187 -18.68 -0.32 13.73
CA VAL A 187 -19.12 0.07 12.39
C VAL A 187 -19.30 1.59 12.33
N ARG A 188 -18.74 2.22 11.31
CA ARG A 188 -18.96 3.65 11.00
C ARG A 188 -19.30 3.79 9.52
N ASN A 189 -20.44 4.44 9.22
CA ASN A 189 -20.92 4.62 7.86
C ASN A 189 -20.97 3.31 7.03
N GLY A 190 -21.31 2.19 7.67
CA GLY A 190 -21.36 0.86 7.04
C GLY A 190 -20.00 0.17 6.86
N LYS A 191 -18.87 0.80 7.22
CA LYS A 191 -17.54 0.18 7.20
C LYS A 191 -17.18 -0.36 8.59
N VAL A 192 -16.75 -1.61 8.66
CA VAL A 192 -16.17 -2.20 9.88
C VAL A 192 -14.81 -1.56 10.14
N LEU A 193 -14.60 -1.06 11.35
CA LEU A 193 -13.40 -0.35 11.81
C LEU A 193 -12.62 -1.11 12.89
N GLY A 194 -13.19 -2.17 13.44
CA GLY A 194 -12.62 -2.94 14.53
C GLY A 194 -13.49 -4.17 14.80
N GLU A 195 -12.89 -5.24 15.27
CA GLU A 195 -13.61 -6.43 15.70
C GLU A 195 -13.06 -6.95 17.03
N PHE A 196 -13.95 -7.52 17.81
CA PHE A 196 -13.66 -8.19 19.05
C PHE A 196 -14.33 -9.57 19.00
N ILE A 197 -13.52 -10.63 18.96
CA ILE A 197 -14.00 -12.01 18.84
C ILE A 197 -14.18 -12.58 20.25
N THR A 198 -15.37 -13.11 20.52
CA THR A 198 -15.71 -13.75 21.80
C THR A 198 -15.58 -15.26 21.74
N GLU A 199 -15.94 -15.86 20.60
CA GLU A 199 -15.88 -17.29 20.36
C GLU A 199 -15.28 -17.52 18.96
N SER A 200 -14.20 -18.29 18.92
CA SER A 200 -13.63 -18.87 17.69
C SER A 200 -12.94 -20.18 18.07
N ASP A 201 -13.37 -21.28 17.47
CA ASP A 201 -12.79 -22.62 17.67
C ASP A 201 -11.66 -22.89 16.66
#